data_AF-A0A2U2RMX5-F1
#
_entry.id   AF-A0A2U2RMX5-F1
#
_cell.length_a   1.000
_cell.length_b   1.000
_cell.length_c   1.000
_cell.angle_alpha   90.00
_cell.angle_beta   90.00
_cell.angle_gamma   90.00
#
_symmetry.space_group_name_H-M   'P 1'
#
loop_
_entity.id
_entity.type
_entity.pdbx_description
1 polymer ?
#
loop_
_entity_poly.entity_id
_entity_poly.type
_entity_poly.pdbx_seq_one_letter_code
_entity_poly.pdbx_strand_id
1 'polypeptide(L)'
;MSNHAHAQTLAEDPEPEEWLDPDVWLARRGSSRDAGWDVDDRDRDQEWWDGWDGADEGDWLDELSGGHGDGGAGHAPWYLGDALAVADGTAELEVQDWEAEILAIPFVRRCRALLEYVGEGRRLTDRGTLPVARIRELRGILGVSRPGTTLREVPEIRECWNALIQMGVLTIADDWVRRSEDPHGHWTLDRSSEDLSAGAVAALGWLLALKTCVCPEHGGFEGEWCLLETLLATTAPGGLMLPRLPEDGELGELEVAELFAAIGASPQITRLPVDEEAGCVDLAALSELATVQRDLDLLVDAGVLERRGASIIGSPALGAAVALHLILRDRALPQCASPGCRRRVRER
;
A
#
# COMPACT_ATOMS: atom_id res chain seq x y z
N MET A 1 -11.21 75.70 5.80
CA MET A 1 -9.89 75.57 5.17
C MET A 1 -9.31 74.23 5.60
N SER A 2 -8.98 73.38 4.62
CA SER A 2 -8.22 72.11 4.69
C SER A 2 -8.89 70.94 5.44
N ASN A 3 -9.48 69.95 4.75
CA ASN A 3 -8.89 68.83 3.99
C ASN A 3 -8.10 67.84 4.86
N HIS A 4 -8.65 66.65 5.09
CA HIS A 4 -8.02 65.37 4.75
C HIS A 4 -9.07 64.24 4.84
N ALA A 5 -9.42 63.71 3.66
CA ALA A 5 -10.19 62.50 3.48
C ALA A 5 -9.21 61.33 3.30
N HIS A 6 -9.35 60.29 4.12
CA HIS A 6 -8.85 58.96 3.82
C HIS A 6 -10.04 58.08 3.47
N ALA A 7 -10.20 57.81 2.18
CA ALA A 7 -11.05 56.74 1.68
C ALA A 7 -10.25 55.43 1.74
N GLN A 8 -10.74 54.47 2.52
CA GLN A 8 -10.35 53.07 2.39
C GLN A 8 -11.26 52.44 1.34
N THR A 9 -10.66 51.97 0.26
CA THR A 9 -11.30 51.11 -0.74
C THR A 9 -11.42 49.72 -0.10
N LEU A 10 -12.64 49.32 0.27
CA LEU A 10 -12.97 47.92 0.53
C LEU A 10 -12.96 47.23 -0.84
N ALA A 11 -12.04 46.29 -1.02
CA ALA A 11 -12.18 45.28 -2.07
C ALA A 11 -13.38 44.42 -1.67
N GLU A 12 -14.37 44.38 -2.54
CA GLU A 12 -15.50 43.46 -2.42
C GLU A 12 -14.96 42.03 -2.57
N ASP A 13 -15.19 41.20 -1.55
CA ASP A 13 -15.00 39.75 -1.65
C ASP A 13 -15.91 39.23 -2.79
N PRO A 14 -15.41 38.41 -3.72
CA PRO A 14 -16.27 37.79 -4.72
C PRO A 14 -17.24 36.81 -4.04
N GLU A 15 -18.52 36.91 -4.39
CA GLU A 15 -19.56 36.03 -3.88
C GLU A 15 -19.29 34.56 -4.27
N PRO A 16 -19.62 33.58 -3.41
CA PRO A 16 -19.23 32.17 -3.57
C PRO A 16 -19.99 31.39 -4.68
N GLU A 17 -20.74 32.05 -5.56
CA GLU A 17 -21.56 31.38 -6.59
C GLU A 17 -20.89 31.23 -7.97
N GLU A 18 -19.69 31.80 -8.20
CA GLU A 18 -19.00 31.71 -9.51
C GLU A 18 -18.07 30.50 -9.69
N TRP A 19 -17.93 29.62 -8.69
CA TRP A 19 -17.00 28.47 -8.72
C TRP A 19 -17.56 27.21 -9.40
N LEU A 20 -18.77 27.27 -9.96
CA LEU A 20 -19.52 26.13 -10.50
C LEU A 20 -19.96 26.36 -11.96
N ASP A 21 -19.03 26.78 -12.84
CA ASP A 21 -19.29 26.85 -14.29
C ASP A 21 -18.74 25.57 -15.01
N PRO A 22 -19.62 24.63 -15.42
CA PRO A 22 -19.25 23.37 -16.08
C PRO A 22 -18.56 23.55 -17.43
N ASP A 23 -18.84 24.67 -18.12
CA ASP A 23 -18.37 24.91 -19.48
C ASP A 23 -16.89 25.31 -19.52
N VAL A 24 -16.36 25.82 -18.40
CA VAL A 24 -14.92 26.12 -18.23
C VAL A 24 -14.09 24.85 -18.05
N TRP A 25 -14.68 23.81 -17.44
CA TRP A 25 -14.00 22.54 -17.16
C TRP A 25 -13.90 21.65 -18.42
N LEU A 26 -14.97 21.57 -19.23
CA LEU A 26 -15.01 20.73 -20.44
C LEU A 26 -14.14 21.26 -21.59
N ALA A 27 -13.87 22.57 -21.64
CA ALA A 27 -13.06 23.17 -22.70
C ALA A 27 -11.55 22.82 -22.64
N ARG A 28 -11.05 22.27 -21.52
CA ARG A 28 -9.62 21.97 -21.30
C ARG A 28 -9.17 20.55 -21.65
N ARG A 29 -10.08 19.57 -21.78
CA ARG A 29 -9.73 18.17 -22.11
C ARG A 29 -9.91 17.89 -23.60
N GLY A 30 -8.89 18.26 -24.38
CA GLY A 30 -8.74 17.80 -25.77
C GLY A 30 -8.58 16.28 -25.86
N SER A 31 -9.57 15.65 -26.49
CA SER A 31 -9.62 14.35 -27.16
C SER A 31 -8.31 13.53 -27.26
N SER A 32 -8.27 12.39 -26.56
CA SER A 32 -7.38 11.26 -26.87
C SER A 32 -8.14 9.95 -26.63
N ARG A 33 -8.88 9.51 -27.65
CA ARG A 33 -9.50 8.18 -27.72
C ARG A 33 -9.15 7.62 -29.09
N ASP A 34 -8.00 6.96 -29.20
CA ASP A 34 -7.67 6.01 -30.26
C ASP A 34 -6.34 5.30 -29.94
N ALA A 35 -6.39 4.24 -29.13
CA ALA A 35 -5.35 3.20 -29.10
C ALA A 35 -5.95 1.90 -28.54
N GLY A 36 -6.40 1.03 -29.45
CA GLY A 36 -6.79 -0.34 -29.12
C GLY A 36 -5.56 -1.19 -28.82
N TRP A 37 -5.59 -1.91 -27.70
CA TRP A 37 -4.58 -2.91 -27.33
C TRP A 37 -5.26 -4.27 -27.25
N ASP A 38 -5.10 -5.05 -28.31
CA ASP A 38 -5.35 -6.49 -28.33
C ASP A 38 -3.99 -7.16 -28.05
N VAL A 39 -3.69 -7.43 -26.77
CA VAL A 39 -2.52 -8.19 -26.33
C VAL A 39 -3.04 -9.51 -25.78
N ASP A 40 -2.60 -10.62 -26.37
CA ASP A 40 -2.99 -11.98 -25.99
C ASP A 40 -2.58 -12.23 -24.52
N ASP A 41 -3.54 -12.36 -23.61
CA ASP A 41 -3.34 -12.54 -22.16
C ASP A 41 -2.45 -13.75 -21.80
N ARG A 42 -2.12 -14.61 -22.76
CA ARG A 42 -1.36 -15.86 -22.59
C ARG A 42 0.14 -15.68 -22.41
N ASP A 43 0.74 -14.62 -22.94
CA ASP A 43 2.20 -14.39 -22.85
C ASP A 43 2.59 -13.66 -21.56
N ARG A 44 1.63 -12.96 -20.93
CA ARG A 44 1.84 -12.14 -19.73
C ARG A 44 2.11 -12.96 -18.45
N ASP A 45 1.70 -14.23 -18.41
CA ASP A 45 1.90 -15.12 -17.26
C ASP A 45 3.32 -15.68 -17.14
N GLN A 46 4.09 -15.70 -18.24
CA GLN A 46 5.47 -16.20 -18.28
C GLN A 46 6.50 -15.07 -18.10
N GLU A 47 6.25 -13.91 -18.71
CA GLU A 47 7.08 -12.69 -18.54
C GLU A 47 7.17 -12.24 -17.07
N TRP A 48 6.15 -12.53 -16.27
CA TRP A 48 6.12 -12.17 -14.85
C TRP A 48 7.18 -12.91 -14.02
N TRP A 49 7.54 -14.14 -14.37
CA TRP A 49 8.57 -14.91 -13.65
C TRP A 49 9.96 -14.69 -14.24
N ASP A 50 10.09 -14.61 -15.56
CA ASP A 50 11.38 -14.48 -16.24
C ASP A 50 12.05 -13.11 -16.02
N GLY A 51 11.29 -12.07 -15.65
CA GLY A 51 11.82 -10.75 -15.31
C GLY A 51 12.56 -10.66 -13.96
N TRP A 52 12.48 -11.69 -13.11
CA TRP A 52 12.96 -11.62 -11.72
C TRP A 52 14.31 -12.32 -11.47
N ASP A 53 14.67 -13.34 -12.26
CA ASP A 53 15.90 -14.13 -12.07
C ASP A 53 17.21 -13.38 -12.40
N GLY A 54 17.15 -12.11 -12.82
CA GLY A 54 18.31 -11.33 -13.29
C GLY A 54 18.54 -10.00 -12.59
N ALA A 55 17.78 -9.71 -11.54
CA ALA A 55 17.83 -8.43 -10.86
C ALA A 55 18.99 -8.48 -9.82
N ASP A 56 20.01 -7.64 -9.97
CA ASP A 56 21.20 -7.58 -9.10
C ASP A 56 20.86 -6.93 -7.74
N GLU A 57 20.95 -7.70 -6.65
CA GLU A 57 20.49 -7.40 -5.28
C GLU A 57 21.00 -6.09 -4.63
N GLY A 58 21.89 -5.34 -5.29
CA GLY A 58 22.59 -4.19 -4.73
C GLY A 58 22.22 -2.79 -5.24
N ASP A 59 21.52 -2.63 -6.37
CA ASP A 59 21.44 -1.32 -7.07
C ASP A 59 20.14 -0.52 -6.80
N TRP A 60 19.08 -1.18 -6.32
CA TRP A 60 17.76 -0.56 -6.13
C TRP A 60 17.59 0.28 -4.86
N LEU A 61 18.44 0.11 -3.84
CA LEU A 61 18.39 0.94 -2.63
C LEU A 61 18.79 2.40 -2.89
N ASP A 62 19.61 2.66 -3.90
CA ASP A 62 20.06 4.01 -4.25
C ASP A 62 19.02 4.78 -5.10
N GLU A 63 18.20 4.11 -5.90
CA GLU A 63 17.17 4.75 -6.74
C GLU A 63 15.91 5.20 -5.97
N LEU A 64 15.56 4.52 -4.87
CA LEU A 64 14.41 4.89 -4.01
C LEU A 64 14.61 6.22 -3.25
N SER A 65 15.81 6.79 -3.29
CA SER A 65 16.16 8.04 -2.59
C SER A 65 16.08 9.30 -3.47
N GLY A 66 15.77 9.18 -4.77
CA GLY A 66 16.03 10.22 -5.76
C GLY A 66 14.90 11.22 -6.11
N GLY A 67 13.66 11.05 -5.61
CA GLY A 67 12.50 11.60 -6.32
C GLY A 67 11.55 12.57 -5.63
N HIS A 68 11.65 12.85 -4.32
CA HIS A 68 10.66 13.70 -3.63
C HIS A 68 11.32 14.92 -2.98
N GLY A 69 10.78 16.10 -3.31
CA GLY A 69 11.36 17.40 -3.01
C GLY A 69 11.62 17.64 -1.53
N ASP A 70 12.82 18.17 -1.26
CA ASP A 70 13.24 18.98 -0.12
C ASP A 70 12.48 18.78 1.22
N GLY A 71 12.84 17.72 1.95
CA GLY A 71 13.36 17.81 3.33
C GLY A 71 12.61 18.59 4.42
N GLY A 72 11.34 18.95 4.24
CA GLY A 72 10.48 19.52 5.28
C GLY A 72 9.98 18.44 6.23
N ALA A 73 9.92 18.74 7.54
CA ALA A 73 9.44 17.82 8.57
C ALA A 73 8.15 17.08 8.15
N GLY A 74 8.16 15.75 8.32
CA GLY A 74 7.15 14.81 7.82
C GLY A 74 5.72 15.33 7.90
N HIS A 75 5.21 15.77 6.75
CA HIS A 75 3.80 16.11 6.63
C HIS A 75 3.02 14.82 6.55
N ALA A 76 2.33 14.49 7.64
CA ALA A 76 1.34 13.42 7.64
C ALA A 76 0.36 13.61 6.46
N PRO A 77 -0.13 12.53 5.83
CA PRO A 77 -1.10 12.59 4.76
C PRO A 77 -2.27 13.49 5.17
N TRP A 78 -2.67 14.36 4.26
CA TRP A 78 -3.67 15.41 4.53
C TRP A 78 -5.02 14.84 5.03
N TYR A 79 -5.30 13.58 4.68
CA TYR A 79 -6.51 12.84 5.05
C TYR A 79 -6.41 12.08 6.40
N LEU A 80 -5.28 12.15 7.12
CA LEU A 80 -5.12 11.53 8.44
C LEU A 80 -5.21 12.52 9.62
N GLY A 81 -5.23 13.83 9.33
CA GLY A 81 -5.27 14.87 10.35
C GLY A 81 -4.19 14.71 11.42
N ASP A 82 -4.49 15.07 12.67
CA ASP A 82 -3.57 14.87 13.81
C ASP A 82 -3.65 13.44 14.39
N ALA A 83 -4.33 12.50 13.73
CA ALA A 83 -4.65 11.19 14.31
C ALA A 83 -3.40 10.34 14.63
N LEU A 84 -2.27 10.63 13.98
CA LEU A 84 -0.99 9.97 14.25
C LEU A 84 -0.32 10.43 15.57
N ALA A 85 -0.67 11.60 16.09
CA ALA A 85 -0.17 12.06 17.40
C ALA A 85 -0.62 11.15 18.57
N VAL A 86 -1.55 10.23 18.31
CA VAL A 86 -2.09 9.27 19.29
C VAL A 86 -1.19 8.02 19.44
N ALA A 87 -0.21 7.82 18.56
CA ALA A 87 0.75 6.70 18.66
C ALA A 87 1.85 6.89 19.73
N ASP A 88 1.91 8.05 20.39
CA ASP A 88 2.74 8.27 21.59
C ASP A 88 2.30 7.39 22.78
N GLY A 89 1.11 6.78 22.67
CA GLY A 89 0.65 5.70 23.53
C GLY A 89 0.94 4.34 22.92
N THR A 90 2.21 4.02 22.61
CA THR A 90 2.64 2.61 22.65
C THR A 90 2.44 2.15 24.08
N ALA A 91 1.19 1.84 24.43
CA ALA A 91 0.87 1.04 25.58
C ALA A 91 1.83 -0.14 25.49
N GLU A 92 2.58 -0.37 26.56
CA GLU A 92 3.33 -1.59 26.78
C GLU A 92 2.33 -2.75 26.76
N LEU A 93 1.84 -3.11 25.57
CA LEU A 93 1.17 -4.35 25.34
C LEU A 93 2.28 -5.38 25.49
N GLU A 94 2.10 -6.27 26.46
CA GLU A 94 3.07 -7.32 26.71
C GLU A 94 3.23 -8.12 25.41
N VAL A 95 4.49 -8.34 25.00
CA VAL A 95 4.87 -9.04 23.75
C VAL A 95 4.11 -10.37 23.55
N GLN A 96 3.66 -10.99 24.65
CA GLN A 96 2.90 -12.25 24.65
C GLN A 96 1.47 -12.12 24.10
N ASP A 97 0.81 -10.96 24.22
CA ASP A 97 -0.56 -10.78 23.72
C ASP A 97 -0.60 -10.58 22.20
N TRP A 98 0.48 -10.08 21.60
CA TRP A 98 0.55 -9.83 20.15
C TRP A 98 0.64 -11.10 19.33
N GLU A 99 1.25 -12.17 19.86
CA GLU A 99 1.43 -13.40 19.10
C GLU A 99 0.10 -14.03 18.68
N ALA A 100 -0.82 -14.17 19.63
CA ALA A 100 -2.13 -14.74 19.37
C ALA A 100 -2.92 -13.90 18.36
N GLU A 101 -2.81 -12.56 18.45
CA GLU A 101 -3.45 -11.64 17.50
C GLU A 101 -2.86 -11.76 16.09
N ILE A 102 -1.54 -11.83 15.96
CA ILE A 102 -0.88 -11.97 14.66
C ILE A 102 -1.22 -13.31 14.02
N LEU A 103 -1.14 -14.39 14.79
CA LEU A 103 -1.51 -15.72 14.33
C LEU A 103 -3.01 -15.83 14.01
N ALA A 104 -3.84 -14.92 14.50
CA ALA A 104 -5.25 -14.84 14.14
C ALA A 104 -5.48 -14.11 12.79
N ILE A 105 -4.53 -13.31 12.30
CA ILE A 105 -4.65 -12.59 11.03
C ILE A 105 -4.81 -13.60 9.88
N PRO A 106 -5.89 -13.49 9.07
CA PRO A 106 -6.17 -14.41 7.98
C PRO A 106 -4.99 -14.62 7.02
N PHE A 107 -4.27 -13.54 6.66
CA PHE A 107 -3.06 -13.63 5.84
C PHE A 107 -2.00 -14.57 6.43
N VAL A 108 -1.66 -14.39 7.72
CA VAL A 108 -0.64 -15.19 8.41
C VAL A 108 -1.05 -16.66 8.49
N ARG A 109 -2.33 -16.93 8.82
CA ARG A 109 -2.89 -18.29 8.83
C ARG A 109 -2.80 -18.95 7.47
N ARG A 110 -3.05 -18.20 6.39
CA ARG A 110 -2.97 -18.71 5.03
C ARG A 110 -1.53 -19.01 4.63
N CYS A 111 -0.56 -18.13 4.94
CA CYS A 111 0.86 -18.40 4.72
C CYS A 111 1.30 -19.71 5.41
N ARG A 112 0.90 -19.91 6.67
CA ARG A 112 1.21 -21.17 7.39
C ARG A 112 0.58 -22.39 6.72
N ALA A 113 -0.72 -22.34 6.41
CA ALA A 113 -1.40 -23.43 5.74
C ALA A 113 -0.83 -23.71 4.35
N LEU A 114 -0.35 -22.67 3.65
CA LEU A 114 0.33 -22.81 2.37
C LEU A 114 1.69 -23.52 2.52
N LEU A 115 2.47 -23.17 3.54
CA LEU A 115 3.72 -23.87 3.85
C LEU A 115 3.46 -25.34 4.19
N GLU A 116 2.43 -25.63 5.00
CA GLU A 116 2.02 -27.00 5.32
C GLU A 116 1.58 -27.76 4.05
N TYR A 117 0.82 -27.09 3.17
CA TYR A 117 0.39 -27.62 1.90
C TYR A 117 1.57 -27.94 0.97
N VAL A 118 2.58 -27.07 0.88
CA VAL A 118 3.79 -27.32 0.07
C VAL A 118 4.57 -28.53 0.63
N GLY A 119 4.68 -28.64 1.95
CA GLY A 119 5.37 -29.76 2.61
C GLY A 119 6.83 -29.87 2.16
N GLU A 120 7.23 -31.06 1.73
CA GLU A 120 8.57 -31.35 1.17
C GLU A 120 8.74 -30.83 -0.27
N GLY A 121 7.64 -30.48 -0.94
CA GLY A 121 7.66 -29.97 -2.30
C GLY A 121 6.39 -30.27 -3.07
N ARG A 122 6.07 -29.39 -4.01
CA ARG A 122 4.97 -29.56 -4.95
C ARG A 122 5.44 -29.34 -6.37
N ARG A 123 4.99 -30.22 -7.26
CA ARG A 123 5.26 -30.10 -8.68
C ARG A 123 4.39 -29.02 -9.29
N LEU A 124 5.03 -28.15 -10.06
CA LEU A 124 4.43 -27.13 -10.91
C LEU A 124 4.17 -27.71 -12.30
N THR A 125 3.40 -26.99 -13.11
CA THR A 125 3.28 -27.24 -14.55
C THR A 125 4.60 -26.89 -15.25
N ASP A 126 4.72 -27.27 -16.51
CA ASP A 126 5.77 -26.81 -17.44
C ASP A 126 5.90 -25.29 -17.55
N ARG A 127 4.85 -24.54 -17.18
CA ARG A 127 4.84 -23.08 -17.11
C ARG A 127 5.17 -22.49 -15.73
N GLY A 128 5.68 -23.29 -14.80
CA GLY A 128 5.99 -22.81 -13.44
C GLY A 128 4.78 -22.44 -12.57
N THR A 129 3.56 -22.86 -12.94
CA THR A 129 2.33 -22.56 -12.17
C THR A 129 1.77 -23.80 -11.48
N LEU A 130 0.89 -23.60 -10.49
CA LEU A 130 0.17 -24.72 -9.88
C LEU A 130 -0.94 -25.23 -10.83
N PRO A 131 -1.12 -26.55 -10.99
CA PRO A 131 -2.24 -27.08 -11.75
C PRO A 131 -3.60 -26.60 -11.21
N VAL A 132 -4.59 -26.37 -12.08
CA VAL A 132 -5.94 -25.88 -11.69
C VAL A 132 -6.58 -26.73 -10.57
N ALA A 133 -6.39 -28.05 -10.61
CA ALA A 133 -6.88 -28.93 -9.55
C ALA A 133 -6.26 -28.62 -8.18
N ARG A 134 -4.99 -28.24 -8.16
CA ARG A 134 -4.25 -27.83 -6.95
C ARG A 134 -4.67 -26.45 -6.46
N ILE A 135 -4.94 -25.50 -7.35
CA ILE A 135 -5.52 -24.20 -6.96
C ILE A 135 -6.87 -24.40 -6.28
N ARG A 136 -7.74 -25.26 -6.84
CA ARG A 136 -9.04 -25.57 -6.23
C ARG A 136 -8.89 -26.23 -4.85
N GLU A 137 -7.97 -27.18 -4.71
CA GLU A 137 -7.64 -27.81 -3.43
C GLU A 137 -7.16 -26.79 -2.41
N LEU A 138 -6.21 -25.94 -2.81
CA LEU A 138 -5.62 -24.92 -1.96
C LEU A 138 -6.65 -23.89 -1.48
N ARG A 139 -7.57 -23.46 -2.35
CA ARG A 139 -8.71 -22.61 -1.96
C ARG A 139 -9.56 -23.26 -0.86
N GLY A 140 -9.81 -24.56 -0.95
CA GLY A 140 -10.53 -25.31 0.07
C GLY A 140 -9.79 -25.35 1.41
N ILE A 141 -8.48 -25.59 1.38
CA ILE A 141 -7.61 -25.60 2.58
C ILE A 141 -7.58 -24.21 3.24
N LEU A 142 -7.46 -23.16 2.43
CA LEU A 142 -7.31 -21.78 2.90
C LEU A 142 -8.64 -21.09 3.22
N GLY A 143 -9.78 -21.75 3.00
CA GLY A 143 -11.11 -21.17 3.20
C GLY A 143 -11.42 -19.99 2.27
N VAL A 144 -10.81 -19.94 1.09
CA VAL A 144 -10.98 -18.84 0.14
C VAL A 144 -12.21 -19.10 -0.75
N SER A 145 -13.22 -18.24 -0.58
CA SER A 145 -14.49 -18.36 -1.30
C SER A 145 -14.42 -17.87 -2.74
N ARG A 146 -13.58 -16.86 -3.03
CA ARG A 146 -13.42 -16.24 -4.36
C ARG A 146 -13.13 -17.29 -5.43
N PRO A 147 -13.90 -17.38 -6.52
CA PRO A 147 -13.63 -18.31 -7.63
C PRO A 147 -12.33 -17.95 -8.36
N GLY A 148 -11.71 -18.96 -8.96
CA GLY A 148 -10.47 -18.80 -9.71
C GLY A 148 -9.82 -20.14 -9.99
N THR A 149 -9.06 -20.18 -11.07
CA THR A 149 -8.32 -21.32 -11.62
C THR A 149 -6.82 -21.10 -11.66
N THR A 150 -6.38 -19.84 -11.62
CA THR A 150 -4.98 -19.43 -11.50
C THR A 150 -4.72 -18.73 -10.16
N LEU A 151 -3.45 -18.58 -9.76
CA LEU A 151 -3.10 -17.76 -8.59
C LEU A 151 -3.52 -16.30 -8.79
N ARG A 152 -3.37 -15.76 -10.01
CA ARG A 152 -3.73 -14.38 -10.35
C ARG A 152 -5.18 -14.04 -10.06
N GLU A 153 -6.08 -14.98 -10.33
CA GLU A 153 -7.53 -14.83 -10.10
C GLU A 153 -7.91 -14.91 -8.62
N VAL A 154 -6.98 -15.33 -7.74
CA VAL A 154 -7.22 -15.53 -6.31
C VAL A 154 -6.16 -14.78 -5.49
N PRO A 155 -6.29 -13.44 -5.35
CA PRO A 155 -5.31 -12.60 -4.66
C PRO A 155 -4.96 -13.11 -3.26
N GLU A 156 -5.93 -13.64 -2.52
CA GLU A 156 -5.75 -14.16 -1.16
C GLU A 156 -4.69 -15.27 -1.08
N ILE A 157 -4.52 -16.03 -2.16
CA ILE A 157 -3.52 -17.08 -2.27
C ILE A 157 -2.24 -16.53 -2.90
N ARG A 158 -2.38 -15.74 -3.98
CA ARG A 158 -1.25 -15.12 -4.68
C ARG A 158 -0.37 -14.32 -3.74
N GLU A 159 -0.96 -13.47 -2.89
CA GLU A 159 -0.18 -12.61 -2.01
C GLU A 159 0.59 -13.43 -0.96
N CYS A 160 -0.01 -14.48 -0.40
CA CYS A 160 0.70 -15.39 0.48
C CYS A 160 1.83 -16.12 -0.24
N TRP A 161 1.57 -16.60 -1.47
CA TRP A 161 2.55 -17.30 -2.30
C TRP A 161 3.76 -16.42 -2.61
N ASN A 162 3.50 -15.21 -3.10
CA ASN A 162 4.54 -14.25 -3.46
C ASN A 162 5.35 -13.84 -2.24
N ALA A 163 4.68 -13.51 -1.12
CA ALA A 163 5.37 -13.15 0.11
C ALA A 163 6.33 -14.26 0.57
N LEU A 164 5.90 -15.53 0.54
CA LEU A 164 6.75 -16.65 0.94
C LEU A 164 7.94 -16.88 -0.01
N ILE A 165 7.77 -16.71 -1.32
CA ILE A 165 8.88 -16.84 -2.27
C ILE A 165 9.91 -15.73 -2.04
N GLN A 166 9.43 -14.50 -1.93
CA GLN A 166 10.27 -13.33 -1.77
C GLN A 166 11.04 -13.31 -0.46
N MET A 167 10.43 -13.82 0.62
CA MET A 167 11.14 -14.04 1.89
C MET A 167 12.17 -15.19 1.81
N GLY A 168 12.36 -15.81 0.64
CA GLY A 168 13.22 -16.97 0.44
C GLY A 168 12.74 -18.22 1.16
N VAL A 169 11.47 -18.26 1.58
CA VAL A 169 10.89 -19.37 2.34
C VAL A 169 10.48 -20.49 1.40
N LEU A 170 9.92 -20.09 0.26
CA LEU A 170 9.65 -20.99 -0.85
C LEU A 170 10.65 -20.71 -1.96
N THR A 171 11.20 -21.76 -2.55
CA THR A 171 12.06 -21.68 -3.73
C THR A 171 11.41 -22.46 -4.85
N ILE A 172 11.52 -21.93 -6.07
CA ILE A 172 11.07 -22.60 -7.29
C ILE A 172 12.31 -23.07 -8.04
N ALA A 173 12.41 -24.38 -8.27
CA ALA A 173 13.50 -25.00 -9.03
C ALA A 173 13.02 -26.30 -9.69
N ASP A 174 13.45 -26.54 -10.93
CA ASP A 174 13.17 -27.77 -11.70
C ASP A 174 11.68 -28.16 -11.80
N ASP A 175 10.77 -27.20 -12.00
CA ASP A 175 9.31 -27.39 -11.94
C ASP A 175 8.78 -27.82 -10.57
N TRP A 176 9.51 -27.52 -9.49
CA TRP A 176 9.07 -27.75 -8.12
C TRP A 176 9.11 -26.46 -7.32
N VAL A 177 8.07 -26.25 -6.52
CA VAL A 177 8.15 -25.34 -5.39
C VAL A 177 8.46 -26.14 -4.13
N ARG A 178 9.45 -25.72 -3.36
CA ARG A 178 9.86 -26.38 -2.11
C ARG A 178 10.07 -25.33 -1.04
N ARG A 179 10.11 -25.79 0.22
CA ARG A 179 10.63 -24.95 1.29
C ARG A 179 12.13 -24.79 1.11
N SER A 180 12.65 -23.58 1.27
CA SER A 180 14.09 -23.34 1.26
C SER A 180 14.76 -24.01 2.46
N GLU A 181 15.98 -24.50 2.24
CA GLU A 181 16.85 -24.99 3.31
C GLU A 181 17.56 -23.83 4.05
N ASP A 182 17.69 -22.68 3.38
CA ASP A 182 18.31 -21.46 3.88
C ASP A 182 17.43 -20.25 3.51
N PRO A 183 16.34 -19.98 4.27
CA PRO A 183 15.56 -18.77 4.07
C PRO A 183 16.44 -17.55 4.37
N HIS A 184 16.44 -16.54 3.50
CA HIS A 184 17.36 -15.39 3.56
C HIS A 184 17.64 -14.90 4.99
N GLY A 185 18.74 -15.38 5.57
CA GLY A 185 19.47 -14.88 6.74
C GLY A 185 18.79 -14.87 8.11
N HIS A 186 17.46 -14.76 8.24
CA HIS A 186 16.84 -14.35 9.52
C HIS A 186 15.47 -14.96 9.82
N TRP A 187 14.97 -15.88 9.00
CA TRP A 187 13.58 -16.35 9.12
C TRP A 187 13.49 -17.85 9.33
N THR A 188 13.38 -18.28 10.59
CA THR A 188 12.96 -19.65 10.90
C THR A 188 11.51 -19.61 11.35
N LEU A 189 10.56 -19.91 10.44
CA LEU A 189 9.27 -20.47 10.85
C LEU A 189 9.52 -21.92 11.28
N ASP A 190 10.34 -22.10 12.31
CA ASP A 190 10.67 -23.40 12.84
C ASP A 190 9.39 -24.07 13.34
N ARG A 191 9.40 -25.40 13.31
CA ARG A 191 8.32 -26.24 13.81
C ARG A 191 8.16 -26.12 15.34
N SER A 192 9.11 -25.50 16.04
CA SER A 192 9.02 -25.21 17.47
C SER A 192 8.27 -23.90 17.71
N SER A 193 7.27 -23.95 18.59
CA SER A 193 6.29 -22.89 18.79
C SER A 193 6.82 -21.63 19.48
N GLU A 194 8.12 -21.51 19.76
CA GLU A 194 8.67 -20.43 20.58
C GLU A 194 9.17 -19.22 19.75
N ASP A 195 9.41 -19.38 18.44
CA ASP A 195 9.89 -18.29 17.55
C ASP A 195 8.87 -17.83 16.48
N LEU A 196 7.65 -18.37 16.51
CA LEU A 196 6.62 -18.11 15.49
C LEU A 196 6.11 -16.67 15.52
N SER A 197 6.08 -16.02 16.68
CA SER A 197 5.67 -14.61 16.84
C SER A 197 6.63 -13.66 16.14
N ALA A 198 7.94 -13.82 16.35
CA ALA A 198 8.96 -13.04 15.66
C ALA A 198 8.90 -13.30 14.14
N GLY A 199 8.73 -14.56 13.73
CA GLY A 199 8.55 -14.92 12.33
C GLY A 199 7.30 -14.32 11.69
N ALA A 200 6.20 -14.18 12.42
CA ALA A 200 4.94 -13.66 11.91
C ALA A 200 4.86 -12.13 11.88
N VAL A 201 5.43 -11.43 12.89
CA VAL A 201 5.69 -9.97 12.81
C VAL A 201 6.61 -9.68 11.63
N ALA A 202 7.69 -10.45 11.48
CA ALA A 202 8.59 -10.31 10.36
C ALA A 202 7.89 -10.62 9.03
N ALA A 203 7.01 -11.61 8.95
CA ALA A 203 6.26 -11.92 7.72
C ALA A 203 5.30 -10.79 7.31
N LEU A 204 4.66 -10.12 8.27
CA LEU A 204 3.84 -8.94 8.01
C LEU A 204 4.71 -7.74 7.61
N GLY A 205 5.78 -7.47 8.35
CA GLY A 205 6.75 -6.42 8.03
C GLY A 205 7.39 -6.63 6.66
N TRP A 206 7.65 -7.87 6.27
CA TRP A 206 8.14 -8.23 4.94
C TRP A 206 7.05 -8.13 3.89
N LEU A 207 5.82 -8.58 4.12
CA LEU A 207 4.74 -8.33 3.16
C LEU A 207 4.64 -6.83 2.84
N LEU A 208 4.72 -5.99 3.87
CA LEU A 208 4.74 -4.54 3.71
C LEU A 208 5.98 -4.09 2.93
N ALA A 209 7.19 -4.50 3.33
CA ALA A 209 8.43 -4.15 2.64
C ALA A 209 8.47 -4.63 1.18
N LEU A 210 7.93 -5.81 0.89
CA LEU A 210 7.89 -6.38 -0.46
C LEU A 210 6.93 -5.60 -1.33
N LYS A 211 5.74 -5.31 -0.79
CA LYS A 211 4.79 -4.50 -1.52
C LYS A 211 5.31 -3.10 -1.75
N THR A 212 6.13 -2.53 -0.87
CA THR A 212 6.76 -1.23 -1.13
C THR A 212 7.93 -1.28 -2.12
N CYS A 213 8.62 -2.42 -2.24
CA CYS A 213 9.73 -2.59 -3.20
C CYS A 213 9.31 -3.09 -4.59
N VAL A 214 8.13 -3.70 -4.72
CA VAL A 214 7.59 -4.15 -6.01
C VAL A 214 7.03 -2.93 -6.75
N CYS A 215 7.26 -2.79 -8.05
CA CYS A 215 6.62 -1.70 -8.78
C CYS A 215 5.09 -1.96 -8.89
N PRO A 216 4.27 -0.90 -9.01
CA PRO A 216 2.81 -1.01 -9.00
C PRO A 216 2.23 -1.96 -10.05
N GLU A 217 2.83 -1.97 -11.24
CA GLU A 217 2.45 -2.82 -12.38
C GLU A 217 2.59 -4.32 -12.06
N HIS A 218 3.45 -4.65 -11.10
CA HIS A 218 3.67 -6.01 -10.60
C HIS A 218 3.00 -6.26 -9.24
N GLY A 219 2.08 -5.37 -8.84
CA GLY A 219 1.27 -5.51 -7.63
C GLY A 219 1.91 -4.94 -6.37
N GLY A 220 2.88 -4.03 -6.49
CA GLY A 220 3.36 -3.26 -5.35
C GLY A 220 2.49 -2.04 -5.04
N PHE A 221 2.86 -1.35 -3.96
CA PHE A 221 2.22 -0.14 -3.48
C PHE A 221 2.75 1.07 -4.23
N GLU A 222 1.85 1.99 -4.57
CA GLU A 222 2.22 3.25 -5.23
C GLU A 222 2.54 4.34 -4.22
N GLY A 223 1.89 4.31 -3.05
CA GLY A 223 1.96 5.37 -2.05
C GLY A 223 2.71 4.99 -0.78
N GLU A 224 3.92 4.41 -0.88
CA GLU A 224 4.65 3.79 0.25
C GLU A 224 4.59 4.61 1.54
N TRP A 225 4.96 5.90 1.49
CA TRP A 225 5.03 6.75 2.69
C TRP A 225 3.66 6.98 3.30
N CYS A 226 2.70 7.39 2.47
CA CYS A 226 1.35 7.66 2.92
C CYS A 226 0.67 6.38 3.45
N LEU A 227 0.98 5.23 2.86
CA LEU A 227 0.39 3.96 3.24
C LEU A 227 0.81 3.50 4.64
N LEU A 228 2.08 3.61 5.02
CA LEU A 228 2.53 3.14 6.34
C LEU A 228 1.87 3.95 7.48
N GLU A 229 1.78 5.26 7.32
CA GLU A 229 1.06 6.13 8.25
C GLU A 229 -0.44 5.84 8.26
N THR A 230 -1.02 5.62 7.08
CA THR A 230 -2.41 5.18 6.94
C THR A 230 -2.67 3.87 7.67
N LEU A 231 -1.75 2.90 7.57
CA LEU A 231 -1.88 1.61 8.25
C LEU A 231 -1.84 1.77 9.77
N LEU A 232 -0.97 2.64 10.32
CA LEU A 232 -1.03 2.96 11.75
C LEU A 232 -2.40 3.51 12.14
N ALA A 233 -2.97 4.42 11.35
CA ALA A 233 -4.30 4.97 11.58
C ALA A 233 -5.41 3.89 11.54
N THR A 234 -5.27 2.85 10.70
CA THR A 234 -6.24 1.72 10.70
C THR A 234 -6.27 0.93 12.01
N THR A 235 -5.22 1.02 12.84
CA THR A 235 -5.15 0.29 14.12
C THR A 235 -5.72 1.06 15.31
N ALA A 236 -6.13 2.32 15.10
CA ALA A 236 -6.80 3.12 16.11
C ALA A 236 -8.18 2.52 16.48
N PRO A 237 -8.69 2.77 17.69
CA PRO A 237 -10.04 2.36 18.07
C PRO A 237 -11.09 2.88 17.06
N GLY A 238 -11.83 1.97 16.41
CA GLY A 238 -12.81 2.30 15.38
C GLY A 238 -12.29 2.25 13.94
N GLY A 239 -10.98 2.08 13.76
CA GLY A 239 -10.31 2.00 12.47
C GLY A 239 -10.20 3.34 11.73
N LEU A 240 -9.91 3.25 10.45
CA LEU A 240 -9.80 4.37 9.54
C LEU A 240 -11.05 4.48 8.67
N MET A 241 -11.62 5.66 8.59
CA MET A 241 -12.71 6.00 7.67
C MET A 241 -12.19 6.92 6.57
N LEU A 242 -12.09 6.39 5.36
CA LEU A 242 -11.75 7.18 4.17
C LEU A 242 -12.99 7.35 3.27
N PRO A 243 -13.15 8.53 2.66
CA PRO A 243 -14.22 8.78 1.71
C PRO A 243 -13.90 8.03 0.41
N ARG A 244 -14.79 7.14 -0.04
CA ARG A 244 -14.56 6.29 -1.22
C ARG A 244 -14.49 7.13 -2.50
N LEU A 245 -13.43 6.93 -3.28
CA LEU A 245 -13.35 7.44 -4.64
C LEU A 245 -14.05 6.47 -5.61
N PRO A 246 -14.60 6.98 -6.74
CA PRO A 246 -15.13 6.13 -7.80
C PRO A 246 -14.09 5.15 -8.35
N GLU A 247 -14.50 3.92 -8.65
CA GLU A 247 -13.59 2.86 -9.11
C GLU A 247 -12.99 3.15 -10.50
N ASP A 248 -13.69 3.92 -11.34
CA ASP A 248 -13.21 4.35 -12.66
C ASP A 248 -12.25 5.55 -12.59
N GLY A 249 -12.08 6.15 -11.42
CA GLY A 249 -11.30 7.36 -11.20
C GLY A 249 -11.89 8.61 -11.88
N GLU A 250 -13.09 8.52 -12.44
CA GLU A 250 -13.78 9.66 -13.04
C GLU A 250 -14.57 10.40 -11.97
N LEU A 251 -14.15 11.63 -11.68
CA LEU A 251 -14.84 12.52 -10.74
C LEU A 251 -15.68 13.52 -11.53
N GLY A 252 -16.96 13.18 -11.74
CA GLY A 252 -17.96 14.14 -12.20
C GLY A 252 -18.40 15.11 -11.10
N GLU A 253 -19.23 16.09 -11.43
CA GLU A 253 -19.64 17.13 -10.48
C GLU A 253 -20.36 16.57 -9.25
N LEU A 254 -21.22 15.56 -9.45
CA LEU A 254 -21.94 14.92 -8.37
C LEU A 254 -20.99 14.11 -7.48
N GLU A 255 -20.08 13.35 -8.08
CA GLU A 255 -19.08 12.55 -7.38
C GLU A 255 -18.13 13.44 -6.56
N VAL A 256 -17.75 14.61 -7.09
CA VAL A 256 -16.98 15.62 -6.33
C VAL A 256 -17.80 16.12 -5.15
N ALA A 257 -19.06 16.49 -5.33
CA ALA A 257 -19.90 16.97 -4.22
C ALA A 257 -20.08 15.90 -3.13
N GLU A 258 -20.30 14.64 -3.50
CA GLU A 258 -20.41 13.50 -2.58
C GLU A 258 -19.10 13.23 -1.85
N LEU A 259 -17.97 13.27 -2.56
CA LEU A 259 -16.63 13.12 -2.00
C LEU A 259 -16.35 14.21 -0.96
N PHE A 260 -16.61 15.48 -1.26
CA PHE A 260 -16.40 16.59 -0.34
C PHE A 260 -17.35 16.53 0.87
N ALA A 261 -18.60 16.08 0.67
CA ALA A 261 -19.52 15.82 1.78
C ALA A 261 -18.99 14.70 2.69
N ALA A 262 -18.44 13.62 2.12
CA ALA A 262 -17.84 12.52 2.87
C ALA A 262 -16.56 12.94 3.60
N ILE A 263 -15.72 13.78 2.98
CA ILE A 263 -14.54 14.38 3.60
C ILE A 263 -14.97 15.21 4.82
N GLY A 264 -15.93 16.13 4.65
CA GLY A 264 -16.43 16.98 5.74
C GLY A 264 -17.14 16.22 6.86
N ALA A 265 -17.66 15.03 6.59
CA ALA A 265 -18.26 14.15 7.58
C ALA A 265 -17.22 13.27 8.32
N SER A 266 -15.99 13.16 7.80
CA SER A 266 -14.96 12.33 8.42
C SER A 266 -14.33 13.05 9.61
N PRO A 267 -14.34 12.48 10.83
CA PRO A 267 -13.71 13.09 11.98
C PRO A 267 -12.17 13.08 11.90
N GLN A 268 -11.60 12.29 10.99
CA GLN A 268 -10.15 12.10 10.84
C GLN A 268 -9.53 13.05 9.82
N ILE A 269 -10.32 13.59 8.89
CA ILE A 269 -9.81 14.47 7.84
C ILE A 269 -9.94 15.92 8.30
N THR A 270 -8.80 16.60 8.48
CA THR A 270 -8.78 17.99 8.96
C THR A 270 -8.50 19.01 7.86
N ARG A 271 -8.14 18.55 6.66
CA ARG A 271 -7.82 19.41 5.50
C ARG A 271 -8.65 18.98 4.29
N LEU A 272 -9.11 19.96 3.53
CA LEU A 272 -9.77 19.72 2.25
C LEU A 272 -8.71 19.64 1.15
N PRO A 273 -8.88 18.78 0.13
CA PRO A 273 -7.97 18.68 -1.00
C PRO A 273 -8.26 19.82 -1.99
N VAL A 274 -7.93 21.05 -1.59
CA VAL A 274 -8.12 22.27 -2.37
C VAL A 274 -6.77 22.96 -2.51
N ASP A 275 -6.41 23.31 -3.74
CA ASP A 275 -5.28 24.18 -4.04
C ASP A 275 -5.66 25.61 -3.62
N GLU A 276 -5.06 26.09 -2.54
CA GLU A 276 -5.35 27.42 -1.98
C GLU A 276 -4.98 28.56 -2.95
N GLU A 277 -4.00 28.36 -3.83
CA GLU A 277 -3.58 29.38 -4.80
C GLU A 277 -4.55 29.43 -5.99
N ALA A 278 -4.95 28.28 -6.50
CA ALA A 278 -5.85 28.18 -7.65
C ALA A 278 -7.34 28.24 -7.28
N GLY A 279 -7.69 28.04 -6.01
CA GLY A 279 -9.07 27.94 -5.53
C GLY A 279 -9.83 26.74 -6.11
N CYS A 280 -9.14 25.71 -6.59
CA CYS A 280 -9.73 24.53 -7.21
C CYS A 280 -9.37 23.24 -6.47
N VAL A 281 -10.04 22.14 -6.81
CA VAL A 281 -9.73 20.82 -6.24
C VAL A 281 -8.29 20.42 -6.57
N ASP A 282 -7.54 19.99 -5.56
CA ASP A 282 -6.19 19.45 -5.71
C ASP A 282 -6.28 17.99 -6.23
N LEU A 283 -6.10 17.83 -7.53
CA LEU A 283 -6.15 16.53 -8.19
C LEU A 283 -4.97 15.62 -7.79
N ALA A 284 -3.84 16.17 -7.37
CA ALA A 284 -2.70 15.37 -6.92
C ALA A 284 -3.01 14.75 -5.55
N ALA A 285 -3.59 15.53 -4.64
CA ALA A 285 -4.06 15.05 -3.34
C ALA A 285 -5.13 13.95 -3.46
N LEU A 286 -6.05 14.09 -4.43
CA LEU A 286 -7.05 13.05 -4.72
C LEU A 286 -6.44 11.80 -5.36
N SER A 287 -5.47 11.96 -6.25
CA SER A 287 -4.74 10.83 -6.84
C SER A 287 -3.99 10.03 -5.77
N GLU A 288 -3.34 10.71 -4.82
CA GLU A 288 -2.66 10.07 -3.68
C GLU A 288 -3.66 9.26 -2.83
N LEU A 289 -4.82 9.84 -2.51
CA LEU A 289 -5.87 9.13 -1.78
C LEU A 289 -6.37 7.90 -2.55
N ALA A 290 -6.54 7.99 -3.87
CA ALA A 290 -6.95 6.87 -4.73
C ALA A 290 -5.96 5.71 -4.65
N THR A 291 -4.67 6.03 -4.80
CA THR A 291 -3.56 5.08 -4.67
C THR A 291 -3.60 4.39 -3.31
N VAL A 292 -3.73 5.14 -2.22
CA VAL A 292 -3.75 4.56 -0.86
C VAL A 292 -4.98 3.70 -0.64
N GLN A 293 -6.15 4.11 -1.13
CA GLN A 293 -7.37 3.31 -1.03
C GLN A 293 -7.24 1.97 -1.75
N ARG A 294 -6.69 1.99 -2.96
CA ARG A 294 -6.40 0.77 -3.72
C ARG A 294 -5.45 -0.15 -2.94
N ASP A 295 -4.38 0.39 -2.37
CA ASP A 295 -3.41 -0.37 -1.60
C ASP A 295 -4.02 -0.97 -0.31
N LEU A 296 -4.89 -0.22 0.38
CA LEU A 296 -5.67 -0.73 1.51
C LEU A 296 -6.66 -1.82 1.09
N ASP A 297 -7.32 -1.68 -0.06
CA ASP A 297 -8.22 -2.71 -0.59
C ASP A 297 -7.49 -4.00 -0.93
N LEU A 298 -6.26 -3.92 -1.46
CA LEU A 298 -5.40 -5.08 -1.65
C LEU A 298 -5.08 -5.77 -0.32
N LEU A 299 -4.83 -5.01 0.75
CA LEU A 299 -4.57 -5.55 2.08
C LEU A 299 -5.83 -6.14 2.74
N VAL A 300 -7.00 -5.56 2.48
CA VAL A 300 -8.30 -6.15 2.89
C VAL A 300 -8.53 -7.47 2.17
N ASP A 301 -8.34 -7.51 0.84
CA ASP A 301 -8.48 -8.73 0.04
C ASP A 301 -7.49 -9.80 0.52
N ALA A 302 -6.22 -9.44 0.76
CA ALA A 302 -5.22 -10.35 1.31
C ALA A 302 -5.57 -10.85 2.74
N GLY A 303 -6.52 -10.20 3.42
CA GLY A 303 -6.93 -10.53 4.78
C GLY A 303 -5.92 -10.08 5.84
N VAL A 304 -5.17 -9.02 5.55
CA VAL A 304 -4.33 -8.30 6.51
C VAL A 304 -5.17 -7.29 7.29
N LEU A 305 -6.09 -6.61 6.59
CA LEU A 305 -7.05 -5.66 7.15
C LEU A 305 -8.47 -6.25 7.11
N GLU A 306 -9.34 -5.75 7.98
CA GLU A 306 -10.77 -6.05 7.98
C GLU A 306 -11.59 -4.82 7.58
N ARG A 307 -12.55 -5.00 6.69
CA ARG A 307 -13.51 -3.93 6.34
C ARG A 307 -14.83 -4.13 7.08
N ARG A 308 -15.24 -3.15 7.88
CA ARG A 308 -16.53 -3.12 8.60
C ARG A 308 -17.33 -1.90 8.18
N GLY A 309 -18.21 -2.07 7.19
CA GLY A 309 -18.91 -0.95 6.58
C GLY A 309 -17.93 -0.01 5.88
N ALA A 310 -17.93 1.27 6.26
CA ALA A 310 -17.01 2.28 5.73
C ALA A 310 -15.62 2.25 6.40
N SER A 311 -15.49 1.62 7.56
CA SER A 311 -14.23 1.58 8.31
C SER A 311 -13.32 0.44 7.84
N ILE A 312 -12.03 0.73 7.79
CA ILE A 312 -10.93 -0.23 7.57
C ILE A 312 -10.18 -0.38 8.89
N ILE A 313 -10.10 -1.61 9.39
CA ILE A 313 -9.60 -1.91 10.73
C ILE A 313 -8.38 -2.83 10.59
N GLY A 314 -7.27 -2.39 11.17
CA GLY A 314 -6.09 -3.21 11.40
C GLY A 314 -6.09 -3.76 12.83
N SER A 315 -5.43 -4.89 13.04
CA SER A 315 -5.19 -5.39 14.40
C SER A 315 -4.15 -4.52 15.12
N PRO A 316 -4.18 -4.43 16.45
CA PRO A 316 -3.12 -3.79 17.23
C PRO A 316 -1.73 -4.32 16.86
N ALA A 317 -1.63 -5.64 16.65
CA ALA A 317 -0.36 -6.27 16.28
C ALA A 317 0.14 -5.90 14.87
N LEU A 318 -0.75 -5.59 13.91
CA LEU A 318 -0.34 -4.96 12.64
C LEU A 318 0.29 -3.60 12.91
N GLY A 319 -0.27 -2.81 13.81
CA GLY A 319 0.25 -1.49 14.18
C GLY A 319 1.66 -1.59 14.77
N ALA A 320 1.88 -2.58 15.64
CA ALA A 320 3.22 -2.88 16.17
C ALA A 320 4.21 -3.29 15.05
N ALA A 321 3.78 -4.12 14.09
CA ALA A 321 4.63 -4.53 12.96
C ALA A 321 4.99 -3.33 12.06
N VAL A 322 4.03 -2.45 11.76
CA VAL A 322 4.24 -1.22 10.98
C VAL A 322 5.16 -0.26 11.73
N ALA A 323 4.94 -0.03 13.02
CA ALA A 323 5.78 0.83 13.84
C ALA A 323 7.23 0.31 13.92
N LEU A 324 7.41 -1.01 14.09
CA LEU A 324 8.72 -1.63 14.06
C LEU A 324 9.39 -1.46 12.68
N HIS A 325 8.64 -1.65 11.60
CA HIS A 325 9.14 -1.44 10.23
C HIS A 325 9.63 -0.01 10.03
N LEU A 326 8.86 1.00 10.48
CA LEU A 326 9.26 2.41 10.43
C LEU A 326 10.54 2.67 11.25
N ILE A 327 10.63 2.16 12.48
CA ILE A 327 11.82 2.29 13.33
C ILE A 327 13.05 1.63 12.69
N LEU A 328 12.88 0.44 12.11
CA LEU A 328 13.95 -0.28 11.45
C LEU A 328 14.38 0.41 10.17
N ARG A 329 13.46 0.96 9.36
CA ARG A 329 13.76 1.76 8.17
C ARG A 329 14.58 2.99 8.54
N ASP A 330 14.16 3.75 9.54
CA ASP A 330 14.91 4.93 10.02
C ASP A 330 16.32 4.58 10.51
N ARG A 331 16.49 3.39 11.11
CA ARG A 331 17.80 2.89 11.56
C ARG A 331 18.64 2.28 10.44
N ALA A 332 18.00 1.66 9.45
CA ALA A 332 18.60 1.09 8.25
C ALA A 332 18.93 2.15 7.20
N LEU A 333 18.64 3.42 7.48
CA LEU A 333 19.21 4.59 6.82
C LEU A 333 20.48 5.13 7.53
N PRO A 334 21.58 4.38 7.76
CA PRO A 334 22.85 4.99 8.13
C PRO A 334 23.57 5.51 6.86
N GLN A 335 23.57 6.83 6.70
CA GLN A 335 24.70 7.58 6.14
C GLN A 335 25.27 7.14 4.76
N CYS A 336 24.42 6.98 3.73
CA CYS A 336 24.87 7.22 2.35
C CYS A 336 25.22 8.71 2.08
N ALA A 337 25.41 9.51 3.13
CA ALA A 337 26.09 10.79 3.09
C ALA A 337 27.62 10.58 3.03
N SER A 338 28.12 9.81 2.07
CA SER A 338 29.53 9.97 1.69
C SER A 338 29.67 11.39 1.09
N PRO A 339 30.64 12.22 1.54
CA PRO A 339 30.83 13.58 1.03
C PRO A 339 31.09 13.67 -0.49
N GLY A 340 31.27 12.53 -1.17
CA GLY A 340 31.51 12.44 -2.61
C GLY A 340 30.26 12.49 -3.49
N CYS A 341 29.07 12.11 -2.99
CA CYS A 341 27.90 11.96 -3.87
C CYS A 341 27.21 13.30 -4.21
N ARG A 342 27.36 14.34 -3.38
CA ARG A 342 26.74 15.67 -3.61
C ARG A 342 27.40 16.52 -4.71
N ARG A 343 28.55 16.11 -5.27
CA ARG A 343 29.31 16.97 -6.20
C ARG A 343 28.92 16.85 -7.68
N ARG A 344 28.16 15.82 -8.09
CA ARG A 344 27.85 15.61 -9.53
C ARG A 344 26.51 16.19 -10.01
N VAL A 345 25.65 16.66 -9.12
CA VAL A 345 24.32 17.21 -9.51
C VAL A 345 24.35 18.72 -9.80
N ARG A 346 25.47 19.41 -9.57
CA ARG A 346 25.62 20.86 -9.85
C ARG A 346 26.34 21.22 -11.16
N GLU A 347 26.73 20.24 -11.97
CA GLU A 347 27.44 20.50 -13.24
C GLU A 347 26.74 19.91 -14.48
N ARG A 348 25.41 19.76 -14.44
CA ARG A 348 24.62 19.55 -15.65
C ARG A 348 23.52 20.58 -15.78
#